data_AF-A0A382P9I5-F1
#
_entry.id   AF-A0A382P9I5-F1
#
_cell.length_a   1.000
_cell.length_b   1.000
_cell.length_c   1.000
_cell.angle_alpha   90.00
_cell.angle_beta   90.00
_cell.angle_gamma   90.00
#
_symmetry.space_group_name_H-M   'P 1'
#
loop_
_entity.id
_entity.type
_entity.pdbx_description
1 polymer ?
#
loop_
_entity_poly.entity_id
_entity_poly.type
_entity_poly.pdbx_seq_one_letter_code
_entity_poly.pdbx_strand_id
1 'polypeptide(L)' 'MSDRLTLRSGDIISTGTPVGVGGFRKIFLKSGDSLRIEVEKVGVLQNSVIND' A
#
# COMPACT_ATOMS: atom_id res chain seq x y z
N MET A 1 3.83 17.92 -7.97
CA MET A 1 2.41 17.49 -8.03
C MET A 1 1.52 18.72 -8.14
N SER A 2 1.57 19.62 -7.15
CA SER A 2 0.86 20.91 -7.13
C SER A 2 1.10 21.78 -8.37
N ASP A 3 2.30 21.72 -8.97
CA ASP A 3 2.64 22.50 -10.17
C ASP A 3 1.88 22.05 -11.44
N ARG A 4 1.19 20.90 -11.37
CA ARG A 4 0.43 20.32 -12.50
C ARG A 4 -1.06 20.10 -12.18
N LEU A 5 -1.45 20.12 -10.91
CA LEU A 5 -2.83 19.95 -10.47
C LEU A 5 -3.07 20.66 -9.13
N THR A 6 -4.24 21.27 -8.97
CA THR A 6 -4.64 21.87 -7.69
C THR A 6 -5.01 20.78 -6.69
N LEU A 7 -4.31 20.74 -5.55
CA LEU A 7 -4.64 19.87 -4.42
C LEU A 7 -5.77 20.47 -3.59
N ARG A 8 -6.65 19.60 -3.08
CA ARG A 8 -7.76 19.94 -2.20
C ARG A 8 -7.51 19.38 -0.81
N SER A 9 -8.10 20.02 0.20
CA SER A 9 -8.08 19.49 1.56
C SER A 9 -8.73 18.11 1.59
N GLY A 10 -8.06 17.14 2.20
CA GLY A 10 -8.50 15.74 2.24
C GLY A 10 -7.94 14.85 1.13
N ASP A 11 -7.20 15.40 0.16
CA ASP A 11 -6.53 14.59 -0.86
C ASP A 11 -5.47 13.67 -0.21
N ILE A 12 -5.41 12.41 -0.67
CA ILE A 12 -4.46 11.39 -0.20
C ILE A 12 -3.42 11.14 -1.28
N ILE A 13 -2.14 11.25 -0.92
CA ILE A 13 -1.00 10.99 -1.81
C ILE A 13 -0.27 9.73 -1.34
N SER A 14 -0.29 8.68 -2.16
CA SER A 14 0.57 7.51 -1.97
C SER A 14 1.99 7.83 -2.42
N THR A 15 2.94 7.91 -1.48
CA THR A 15 4.32 8.36 -1.72
C THR A 15 5.25 7.30 -2.34
N GLY A 16 4.71 6.15 -2.71
CA GLY A 16 5.45 5.02 -3.27
C GLY A 16 5.75 3.90 -2.26
N THR A 17 6.31 2.80 -2.76
CA THR A 17 6.69 1.62 -1.97
C THR A 17 8.19 1.35 -2.12
N PRO A 18 8.88 0.85 -1.07
CA PRO A 18 10.24 0.33 -1.19
C PRO A 18 10.33 -0.90 -2.10
N VAL A 19 11.56 -1.40 -2.27
CA VAL A 19 11.84 -2.67 -2.96
C VAL A 19 11.18 -3.86 -2.25
N GLY A 20 10.83 -4.90 -3.02
CA GLY A 20 10.32 -6.17 -2.48
C GLY A 20 8.92 -6.55 -2.96
N VAL A 21 8.29 -5.71 -3.79
CA VAL A 21 6.97 -5.99 -4.38
C VAL A 21 6.97 -7.32 -5.12
N GLY A 22 5.94 -8.12 -4.84
CA GLY A 22 5.79 -9.48 -5.35
C GLY A 22 5.81 -9.61 -6.87
N GLY A 23 5.33 -8.59 -7.61
CA GLY A 23 5.34 -8.57 -9.07
C GLY A 23 6.73 -8.73 -9.68
N PHE A 24 7.77 -8.12 -9.10
CA PHE A 24 9.16 -8.30 -9.56
C PHE A 24 9.76 -9.66 -9.20
N ARG A 25 9.13 -10.37 -8.25
CA ARG A 25 9.57 -11.67 -7.73
C ARG A 25 8.69 -12.83 -8.22
N LYS A 26 7.63 -12.56 -8.98
CA LYS A 26 6.58 -13.51 -9.37
C LYS A 26 5.90 -14.21 -8.18
N ILE A 27 5.78 -13.52 -7.05
CA ILE A 27 5.06 -13.98 -5.85
C ILE A 27 3.83 -13.09 -5.70
N PHE A 28 2.64 -13.67 -5.71
CA PHE A 28 1.38 -12.93 -5.63
C PHE A 28 0.57 -13.36 -4.43
N LEU A 29 -0.30 -12.45 -3.96
CA LEU A 29 -1.24 -12.71 -2.87
C LEU A 29 -2.21 -13.83 -3.25
N LYS A 30 -2.60 -14.61 -2.24
CA LYS A 30 -3.57 -15.70 -2.34
C LYS A 30 -4.62 -15.55 -1.26
N SER A 31 -5.79 -16.14 -1.48
CA SER A 31 -6.83 -16.24 -0.46
C SER A 31 -6.29 -16.91 0.81
N GLY A 32 -6.62 -16.33 1.95
CA GLY A 32 -6.10 -16.75 3.26
C GLY A 32 -4.79 -16.07 3.67
N ASP A 33 -4.12 -15.33 2.78
CA ASP A 33 -2.93 -14.57 3.18
C ASP A 33 -3.28 -13.43 4.16
N SER A 34 -2.39 -13.14 5.09
CA SER A 34 -2.47 -11.98 5.98
C SER A 34 -1.35 -10.99 5.65
N LEU A 35 -1.74 -9.84 5.12
CA LEU A 35 -0.82 -8.74 4.79
C LEU A 35 -0.68 -7.81 6.00
N ARG A 36 0.56 -7.53 6.42
CA ARG A 36 0.89 -6.55 7.46
C ARG A 36 1.84 -5.49 6.92
N ILE A 37 1.49 -4.23 7.09
CA ILE A 37 2.29 -3.06 6.72
C ILE A 37 2.49 -2.22 7.97
N GLU A 38 3.72 -1.74 8.19
CA GLU A 38 4.06 -0.94 9.36
C GLU A 38 4.86 0.29 8.93
N VAL A 39 4.50 1.44 9.52
CA VAL A 39 5.27 2.66 9.43
C VAL A 39 5.55 3.12 10.86
N GLU A 40 6.83 3.27 11.19
CA GLU A 40 7.26 3.69 12.53
C GLU A 40 6.55 4.99 12.93
N LYS A 41 6.10 5.07 14.19
CA LYS A 41 5.35 6.21 14.76
C LYS A 41 3.97 6.50 14.15
N VAL A 42 3.54 5.78 13.12
CA VAL A 42 2.18 5.88 12.55
C VAL A 42 1.34 4.70 13.02
N GLY A 43 1.86 3.47 12.87
CA GLY A 43 1.19 2.25 13.31
C GLY A 43 1.24 1.13 12.28
N VAL A 44 0.33 0.17 12.44
CA VAL A 44 0.26 -1.06 11.65
C VAL A 44 -1.09 -1.16 10.97
N LEU A 45 -1.08 -1.45 9.67
CA LEU A 45 -2.26 -1.86 8.92
C LEU A 45 -2.16 -3.37 8.62
N GLN A 46 -3.18 -4.12 9.02
CA GLN A 46 -3.25 -5.57 8.77
C GLN A 46 -4.57 -5.91 8.06
N ASN A 47 -4.46 -6.61 6.93
CA ASN A 47 -5.59 -7.02 6.09
C ASN A 47 -5.50 -8.50 5.74
N SER A 48 -6.63 -9.20 5.80
CA SER A 48 -6.78 -10.57 5.30
C SER A 48 -7.21 -10.57 3.84
N VAL A 49 -6.57 -11.39 3.02
CA VAL A 49 -6.94 -11.59 1.62
C VAL A 49 -8.05 -12.64 1.56
N ILE A 50 -9.19 -12.26 0.99
CA ILE A 50 -10.33 -13.15 0.73
C ILE A 50 -10.60 -13.19 -0.77
N ASN A 51 -11.22 -14.27 -1.24
CA ASN A 51 -11.78 -14.32 -2.59
C ASN A 51 -13.20 -13.71 -2.56
N ASP A 52 -13.65 -13.25 -3.72
CA ASP A 52 -15.06 -12.94 -3.98
C ASP A 52 -15.94 -14.20 -3.98
#